data_AF-A0A5N4E676-F1
#
_entry.id   AF-A0A5N4E676-F1
#
_cell.length_a   1.000
_cell.length_b   1.000
_cell.length_c   1.000
_cell.angle_alpha   90.00
_cell.angle_beta   90.00
_cell.angle_gamma   90.00
#
_symmetry.space_group_name_H-M   'P 1'
#
loop_
_entity.id
_entity.type
_entity.pdbx_description
1 polymer ?
#
loop_
_entity_poly.entity_id
_entity_poly.type
_entity_poly.pdbx_seq_one_letter_code
_entity_poly.pdbx_strand_id
1 'polypeptide(L)'
;MLERKAKIKKREMEKTAPGEHVDNMTEDLQDKLQEKARSFVAFSIAAQESTDGKDTPHIAVFIHGVNETFDVTEELLGVVPMTGTTSGNE
;
A
#
# COMPACT_ATOMS: atom_id res chain seq x y z
N MET A 1 -14.82 22.49 -20.13
CA MET A 1 -13.84 21.66 -19.40
C MET A 1 -14.12 21.84 -17.92
N LEU A 2 -14.44 20.77 -17.18
CA LEU A 2 -14.62 20.85 -15.73
C LEU A 2 -13.47 20.07 -15.08
N GLU A 3 -12.51 20.80 -14.50
CA GLU A 3 -11.45 20.23 -13.69
C GLU A 3 -12.04 19.72 -12.37
N ARG A 4 -12.02 18.41 -12.13
CA ARG A 4 -12.38 17.84 -10.82
C ARG A 4 -11.12 17.81 -9.95
N LYS A 5 -11.04 18.71 -8.96
CA LYS A 5 -10.01 18.65 -7.91
C LYS A 5 -10.34 17.52 -6.94
N ALA A 6 -9.55 16.45 -6.95
CA ALA A 6 -9.62 15.38 -5.95
C ALA A 6 -8.96 15.86 -4.64
N LYS A 7 -9.64 15.65 -3.51
CA LYS A 7 -9.21 16.10 -2.17
C LYS A 7 -8.79 14.85 -1.39
N ILE A 8 -7.48 14.60 -1.32
CA ILE A 8 -6.92 13.41 -0.65
C ILE A 8 -6.80 13.68 0.86
N LYS A 9 -7.35 12.80 1.69
CA LYS A 9 -7.25 12.85 3.15
C LYS A 9 -6.33 11.73 3.64
N LYS A 10 -5.10 12.09 4.01
CA LYS A 10 -4.13 11.18 4.64
C LYS A 10 -4.60 10.78 6.04
N ARG A 11 -4.53 9.49 6.37
CA ARG A 11 -4.53 8.97 7.75
C ARG A 11 -3.11 8.52 8.11
N GLU A 12 -2.71 8.78 9.34
CA GLU A 12 -1.41 8.40 9.93
C GLU A 12 -1.49 6.96 10.49
N MET A 13 -0.39 6.19 10.43
CA MET A 13 -0.32 4.77 10.82
C MET A 13 0.04 4.55 12.30
N GLU A 14 -0.57 3.55 12.94
CA GLU A 14 -0.25 3.04 14.29
C GLU A 14 0.75 1.86 14.20
N LYS A 15 1.74 1.79 15.12
CA LYS A 15 2.92 0.90 15.05
C LYS A 15 2.70 -0.47 15.72
N THR A 16 3.04 -1.58 15.06
CA THR A 16 3.22 -2.91 15.69
C THR A 16 4.45 -3.67 15.12
N ALA A 17 5.02 -4.59 15.92
CA ALA A 17 6.43 -5.07 15.89
C ALA A 17 6.84 -6.09 14.77
N PRO A 18 8.14 -6.23 14.45
CA PRO A 18 8.65 -6.99 13.30
C PRO A 18 9.35 -8.31 13.71
N GLY A 19 8.94 -9.46 13.17
CA GLY A 19 9.71 -10.70 13.38
C GLY A 19 9.18 -11.97 12.72
N GLU A 20 7.86 -12.16 12.61
CA GLU A 20 7.26 -13.43 12.16
C GLU A 20 6.47 -13.33 10.83
N HIS A 21 6.53 -12.20 10.13
CA HIS A 21 5.46 -11.81 9.21
C HIS A 21 5.72 -12.03 7.71
N VAL A 22 6.92 -12.39 7.23
CA VAL A 22 7.23 -12.30 5.78
C VAL A 22 6.46 -13.27 4.87
N ASP A 23 6.20 -14.50 5.32
CA ASP A 23 5.42 -15.48 4.56
C ASP A 23 3.91 -15.19 4.68
N ASN A 24 3.45 -14.88 5.91
CA ASN A 24 2.07 -14.47 6.20
C ASN A 24 1.67 -13.07 5.65
N MET A 25 2.62 -12.18 5.34
CA MET A 25 2.35 -10.87 4.72
C MET A 25 1.90 -11.00 3.27
N THR A 26 2.45 -12.00 2.58
CA THR A 26 2.30 -12.11 1.12
C THR A 26 0.98 -12.79 0.77
N GLU A 27 0.59 -13.83 1.51
CA GLU A 27 -0.74 -14.45 1.40
C GLU A 27 -1.85 -13.42 1.73
N ASP A 28 -1.65 -12.62 2.78
CA ASP A 28 -2.59 -11.57 3.22
C ASP A 28 -2.76 -10.44 2.18
N LEU A 29 -1.69 -10.05 1.48
CA LEU A 29 -1.73 -9.00 0.45
C LEU A 29 -2.57 -9.39 -0.77
N GLN A 30 -2.44 -10.64 -1.22
CA GLN A 30 -3.20 -11.13 -2.37
C GLN A 30 -4.70 -11.22 -2.04
N ASP A 31 -5.04 -11.72 -0.86
CA ASP A 31 -6.43 -11.82 -0.42
C ASP A 31 -7.07 -10.43 -0.25
N LYS A 32 -6.36 -9.48 0.36
CA LYS A 32 -6.81 -8.09 0.47
C LYS A 32 -7.01 -7.43 -0.89
N LEU A 33 -6.08 -7.66 -1.83
CA LEU A 33 -6.22 -7.15 -3.18
C LEU A 33 -7.47 -7.71 -3.86
N GLN A 34 -7.69 -9.03 -3.78
CA GLN A 34 -8.86 -9.66 -4.39
C GLN A 34 -10.18 -9.17 -3.76
N GLU A 35 -10.22 -9.04 -2.43
CA GLU A 35 -11.39 -8.52 -1.73
C GLU A 35 -11.71 -7.10 -2.20
N LYS A 36 -10.71 -6.22 -2.25
CA LYS A 36 -10.89 -4.81 -2.65
C LYS A 36 -11.22 -4.67 -4.12
N ALA A 37 -10.54 -5.40 -5.00
CA ALA A 37 -10.78 -5.36 -6.44
C ALA A 37 -12.23 -5.71 -6.81
N ARG A 38 -12.90 -6.59 -6.05
CA ARG A 38 -14.32 -6.95 -6.27
C ARG A 38 -15.28 -5.78 -6.05
N SER A 39 -14.87 -4.76 -5.28
CA SER A 39 -15.70 -3.58 -4.99
C SER A 39 -15.55 -2.45 -6.01
N PHE A 40 -14.64 -2.59 -6.98
CA PHE A 40 -14.31 -1.58 -7.96
C PHE A 40 -14.72 -1.98 -9.38
N VAL A 41 -15.24 -1.03 -10.14
CA VAL A 41 -15.50 -1.19 -11.59
C VAL A 41 -14.22 -1.07 -12.40
N ALA A 42 -13.23 -0.34 -11.88
CA ALA A 42 -11.88 -0.22 -12.43
C ALA A 42 -10.91 0.12 -11.29
N PHE A 43 -9.69 -0.37 -11.37
CA PHE A 43 -8.66 -0.08 -10.38
C PHE A 43 -7.25 -0.01 -10.99
N SER A 44 -6.33 0.65 -10.29
CA SER A 44 -4.89 0.62 -10.54
C SER A 44 -4.13 0.35 -9.25
N ILE A 45 -2.90 -0.13 -9.37
CA ILE A 45 -2.00 -0.36 -8.23
C ILE A 45 -0.86 0.65 -8.31
N ALA A 46 -0.52 1.25 -7.18
CA ALA A 46 0.62 2.13 -7.02
C ALA A 46 1.54 1.59 -5.92
N ALA A 47 2.85 1.68 -6.14
CA ALA A 47 3.87 1.35 -5.16
C ALA A 47 4.65 2.63 -4.87
N GLN A 48 4.79 2.98 -3.59
CA GLN A 48 5.52 4.15 -3.15
C GLN A 48 6.58 3.77 -2.13
N GLU A 49 7.80 4.24 -2.35
CA GLU A 49 8.87 4.16 -1.36
C GLU A 49 8.60 5.13 -0.21
N SER A 50 8.75 4.63 1.01
CA SER A 50 8.68 5.41 2.24
C SER A 50 9.72 4.88 3.22
N THR A 51 10.22 5.75 4.08
CA THR A 51 11.05 5.36 5.21
C THR A 51 10.22 5.30 6.47
N ASP A 52 10.47 4.29 7.29
CA ASP A 52 9.91 4.24 8.64
C ASP A 52 10.61 5.25 9.56
N GLY A 53 10.16 5.36 10.82
CA GLY A 53 10.79 6.25 11.80
C GLY A 53 12.23 5.86 12.19
N LYS A 54 12.80 4.81 11.59
CA LYS A 54 14.17 4.32 11.79
C LYS A 54 14.99 4.37 10.49
N ASP A 55 14.53 5.13 9.50
CA ASP A 55 15.17 5.29 8.18
C ASP A 55 15.35 3.98 7.41
N THR A 56 14.55 2.95 7.75
CA THR A 56 14.53 1.71 6.97
C THR A 56 13.55 1.92 5.80
N PRO A 57 13.99 1.74 4.54
CA PRO A 57 13.13 1.89 3.39
C PRO A 57 12.12 0.74 3.29
N HIS A 58 10.89 1.08 2.93
CA HIS A 58 9.76 0.18 2.74
C HIS A 58 8.97 0.61 1.49
N ILE A 59 8.38 -0.37 0.82
CA ILE A 59 7.44 -0.14 -0.29
C ILE A 59 6.02 -0.27 0.26
N ALA A 60 5.27 0.83 0.25
CA ALA A 60 3.84 0.81 0.52
C ALA A 60 3.09 0.59 -0.79
N VAL A 61 2.20 -0.41 -0.81
CA VAL A 61 1.39 -0.77 -1.98
C VAL A 61 -0.04 -0.27 -1.76
N PHE A 62 -0.55 0.51 -2.69
CA PHE A 62 -1.89 1.09 -2.67
C PHE A 62 -2.72 0.59 -3.85
N ILE A 63 -4.03 0.45 -3.62
CA ILE A 63 -5.02 0.33 -4.67
C ILE A 63 -5.75 1.66 -4.84
N HIS A 64 -5.86 2.10 -6.09
CA HIS A 64 -6.77 3.17 -6.49
C HIS A 64 -7.95 2.54 -7.20
N GLY A 65 -9.13 2.69 -6.64
CA GLY A 65 -10.34 2.07 -7.15
C GLY A 65 -11.43 3.09 -7.47
N VAL A 66 -12.18 2.82 -8.52
CA VAL A 66 -13.43 3.52 -8.84
C VAL A 66 -14.57 2.55 -8.59
N ASN A 67 -15.57 2.94 -7.79
CA ASN A 67 -16.76 2.12 -7.55
C ASN A 67 -17.87 2.40 -8.57
N GLU A 68 -19.02 1.73 -8.44
CA GLU A 68 -20.18 1.91 -9.35
C GLU A 68 -20.75 3.33 -9.36
N THR A 69 -20.56 4.10 -8.27
CA THR A 69 -20.97 5.51 -8.18
C THR A 69 -19.92 6.47 -8.73
N PHE A 70 -18.84 5.96 -9.34
CA PHE A 70 -17.69 6.70 -9.84
C PHE A 70 -16.91 7.47 -8.78
N ASP A 71 -17.03 7.07 -7.51
CA ASP A 71 -16.19 7.59 -6.45
C ASP A 71 -14.80 6.97 -6.52
N VAL A 72 -13.78 7.82 -6.46
CA VAL A 72 -12.38 7.42 -6.46
C VAL A 72 -11.92 7.21 -5.03
N THR A 73 -11.30 6.07 -4.76
CA THR A 73 -10.78 5.67 -3.45
C THR A 73 -9.32 5.28 -3.57
N GLU A 74 -8.57 5.51 -2.49
CA GLU A 74 -7.18 5.08 -2.32
C GLU A 74 -7.08 4.32 -0.99
N GLU A 75 -6.58 3.09 -1.04
CA GLU A 75 -6.43 2.25 0.15
C GLU A 75 -5.07 1.55 0.16
N LEU A 76 -4.44 1.48 1.34
CA LEU A 76 -3.20 0.73 1.55
C LEU A 76 -3.53 -0.77 1.57
N LEU A 77 -2.90 -1.52 0.68
CA LEU A 77 -2.99 -2.98 0.65
C LEU A 77 -1.98 -3.64 1.58
N GLY A 78 -0.77 -3.09 1.65
CA GLY A 78 0.28 -3.62 2.50
C GLY A 78 1.57 -2.82 2.44
N VAL A 79 2.50 -3.14 3.34
CA VAL A 79 3.84 -2.56 3.41
C VAL A 79 4.84 -3.69 3.33
N VAL A 80 5.72 -3.62 2.34
CA VAL A 80 6.78 -4.60 2.13
C VAL A 80 8.10 -3.96 2.54
N PRO A 81 8.82 -4.48 3.55
CA PRO A 81 10.13 -3.97 3.90
C PRO A 81 11.11 -4.21 2.74
N MET A 82 11.92 -3.20 2.41
CA MET A 82 13.02 -3.39 1.47
C MET A 82 14.19 -4.02 2.23
N THR A 83 14.06 -5.30 2.57
CA THR A 83 15.17 -6.07 3.15
C THR A 83 16.19 -6.39 2.06
N GLY A 84 16.98 -5.38 1.69
CA GLY A 84 18.27 -5.60 1.08
C GLY A 84 19.29 -5.79 2.20
N THR A 85 19.90 -6.96 2.29
CA THR A 85 21.21 -7.10 2.92
C THR A 85 22.19 -6.23 2.11
N THR A 86 22.30 -4.95 2.45
CA THR A 86 23.54 -4.20 2.21
C THR A 86 24.55 -4.66 3.25
N SER A 87 24.90 -5.95 3.21
CA SER A 87 26.22 -6.36 3.69
C SER A 87 27.20 -5.81 2.65
N GLY A 88 27.51 -4.52 2.79
CA GLY A 88 28.75 -3.97 2.28
C GLY A 88 29.83 -4.60 3.12
N ASN A 89 30.31 -5.75 2.67
CA ASN A 89 31.55 -6.32 3.18
C ASN A 89 32.63 -5.36 2.69
N GLU A 90 33.19 -4.55 3.58
CA GLU A 90 34.52 -3.97 3.37
C GLU A 90 35.58 -5.08 3.33
#